data_AF-A0A5C8WN96-F1
#
_entry.id   AF-A0A5C8WN96-F1
#
_cell.length_a   1.000
_cell.length_b   1.000
_cell.length_c   1.000
_cell.angle_alpha   90.00
_cell.angle_beta   90.00
_cell.angle_gamma   90.00
#
_symmetry.space_group_name_H-M   'P 1'
#
loop_
_entity.id
_entity.type
_entity.pdbx_description
1 polymer ?
#
loop_
_entity_poly.entity_id
_entity_poly.type
_entity_poly.pdbx_seq_one_letter_code
_entity_poly.pdbx_strand_id
1 'polypeptide(L)'
;MTSRVIDLRLRKIEKQRHANRFDRLSEEELNDEINQGLAVVCFGFPSVNAAAEAFRASPSLEDHHLAEQLDWYIGYVAEERAAGRMN
;
A
#
# COMPACT_ATOMS: atom_id res chain seq x y z
N MET A 1 20.26 -15.82 -29.03
CA MET A 1 20.35 -14.44 -28.48
C MET A 1 19.24 -14.13 -27.46
N THR A 2 18.69 -15.13 -26.77
CA THR A 2 17.52 -15.00 -25.87
C THR A 2 17.87 -15.02 -24.38
N SER A 3 19.06 -15.53 -24.01
CA SER A 3 19.47 -15.70 -22.62
C SER A 3 19.89 -14.37 -21.94
N ARG A 4 20.58 -13.47 -22.66
CA ARG A 4 21.04 -12.17 -22.10
C ARG A 4 19.91 -11.23 -21.68
N VAL A 5 18.77 -11.25 -22.38
CA VAL A 5 17.62 -10.38 -22.08
C VAL A 5 16.85 -10.87 -20.86
N ILE A 6 16.74 -12.20 -20.69
CA ILE A 6 16.11 -12.83 -19.53
C ILE A 6 16.93 -12.53 -18.26
N ASP A 7 18.26 -12.63 -18.34
CA ASP A 7 19.17 -12.30 -17.25
C ASP A 7 19.06 -10.82 -16.81
N LEU A 8 18.95 -9.90 -17.78
CA LEU A 8 18.79 -8.46 -17.49
C LEU A 8 17.45 -8.15 -16.81
N ARG A 9 16.36 -8.82 -17.21
CA ARG A 9 15.05 -8.68 -16.59
C ARG A 9 15.02 -9.27 -15.19
N LEU A 10 15.63 -10.43 -14.99
CA LEU A 10 15.82 -11.04 -13.66
C LEU A 10 16.62 -10.11 -12.74
N ARG A 11 17.76 -9.59 -13.19
CA ARG A 11 18.54 -8.61 -12.42
C ARG A 11 17.76 -7.33 -12.12
N LYS A 12 16.91 -6.86 -13.03
CA LYS A 12 16.06 -5.68 -12.79
C LYS A 12 15.00 -5.96 -11.73
N ILE A 13 14.39 -7.15 -11.76
CA ILE A 13 13.42 -7.61 -10.76
C ILE A 13 14.11 -7.84 -9.41
N GLU A 14 15.29 -8.45 -9.37
CA GLU A 14 16.10 -8.63 -8.16
C GLU A 14 16.55 -7.29 -7.57
N LYS A 15 16.94 -6.32 -8.42
CA LYS A 15 17.31 -4.98 -7.99
C LYS A 15 16.10 -4.18 -7.48
N GLN A 16 14.91 -4.44 -8.02
CA GLN A 16 13.65 -3.87 -7.50
C GLN A 16 13.22 -4.53 -6.19
N ARG A 17 13.37 -5.86 -6.05
CA ARG A 17 13.20 -6.58 -4.77
C ARG A 17 14.17 -6.04 -3.71
N HIS A 18 15.43 -5.84 -4.06
CA HIS A 18 16.41 -5.25 -3.16
C HIS A 18 16.17 -3.77 -2.81
N ALA A 19 15.31 -3.08 -3.57
CA ALA A 19 14.98 -1.67 -3.36
C ALA A 19 13.66 -1.47 -2.61
N ASN A 20 12.88 -2.53 -2.36
CA ASN A 20 11.67 -2.39 -1.57
C ASN A 20 12.07 -2.29 -0.10
N ARG A 21 12.15 -1.05 0.41
CA ARG A 21 12.59 -0.77 1.79
C ARG A 21 11.81 -1.57 2.83
N PHE A 22 10.57 -1.93 2.51
CA PHE A 22 9.66 -2.72 3.34
C PHE A 22 10.08 -4.19 3.52
N ASP A 23 10.86 -4.77 2.59
CA ASP A 23 11.31 -6.18 2.69
C ASP A 23 12.36 -6.38 3.81
N ARG A 24 12.92 -5.29 4.34
CA ARG A 24 13.91 -5.30 5.43
C ARG A 24 13.33 -4.90 6.78
N LEU A 25 12.07 -4.50 6.82
CA LEU A 25 11.40 -4.12 8.05
C LEU A 25 10.86 -5.38 8.73
N SER A 26 10.95 -5.41 10.05
CA SER A 26 10.16 -6.35 10.85
C SER A 26 8.66 -6.06 10.66
N GLU A 27 7.81 -7.02 11.01
CA GLU A 27 6.35 -6.87 10.89
C GLU A 27 5.83 -5.70 11.75
N GLU A 28 6.44 -5.46 12.91
CA GLU A 28 6.15 -4.31 13.78
C GLU A 28 6.55 -3.00 13.12
N GLU A 29 7.77 -2.90 12.57
CA GLU A 29 8.24 -1.70 11.88
C GLU A 29 7.46 -1.42 10.60
N LEU A 30 7.03 -2.46 9.89
CA LEU A 30 6.17 -2.34 8.71
C LEU A 30 4.80 -1.79 9.10
N ASN A 31 4.20 -2.31 10.17
CA ASN A 31 2.94 -1.82 10.70
C ASN A 31 3.05 -0.36 11.16
N ASP A 32 4.14 0.02 11.83
CA ASP A 32 4.37 1.40 12.26
C ASP A 32 4.51 2.36 11.06
N GLU A 33 5.27 2.00 10.04
CA GLU A 33 5.41 2.80 8.80
C GLU A 33 4.08 2.92 8.06
N ILE A 34 3.30 1.84 7.96
CA ILE A 34 1.95 1.87 7.36
C ILE A 34 1.03 2.77 8.17
N ASN A 35 1.01 2.63 9.49
CA ASN A 35 0.17 3.43 10.38
C ASN A 35 0.54 4.92 10.31
N GLN A 36 1.83 5.26 10.24
CA GLN A 36 2.28 6.64 10.07
C GLN A 36 1.89 7.20 8.70
N GLY A 37 2.08 6.43 7.62
CA GLY A 37 1.65 6.83 6.28
C GLY A 37 0.15 7.06 6.18
N LEU A 38 -0.64 6.12 6.71
CA LEU A 38 -2.10 6.25 6.81
C LEU A 38 -2.52 7.43 7.68
N ALA A 39 -1.83 7.70 8.78
CA ALA A 39 -2.11 8.85 9.63
C ALA A 39 -1.89 10.17 8.91
N VAL A 40 -0.87 10.28 8.04
CA VAL A 40 -0.64 11.46 7.21
C VAL A 40 -1.72 11.61 6.14
N VAL A 41 -2.07 10.53 5.44
CA VAL A 41 -3.07 10.55 4.37
C VAL A 41 -4.47 10.82 4.92
N CYS A 42 -4.80 10.25 6.08
CA CYS A 42 -6.09 10.44 6.74
C CYS A 42 -6.10 11.65 7.68
N PHE A 43 -5.04 12.46 7.70
CA PHE A 43 -4.92 13.60 8.59
C PHE A 43 -6.05 14.61 8.31
N GLY A 44 -6.81 14.95 9.34
CA GLY A 44 -7.96 15.85 9.21
C GLY A 44 -9.27 15.17 8.84
N PHE A 45 -9.28 13.84 8.64
CA PHE A 45 -10.49 13.05 8.45
C PHE A 45 -10.84 12.25 9.72
N PRO A 46 -12.14 12.06 10.01
CA PRO A 46 -12.57 11.34 11.20
C PRO A 46 -12.33 9.82 11.12
N SER A 47 -12.11 9.27 9.93
CA SER A 47 -11.80 7.85 9.72
C SER A 47 -11.17 7.63 8.34
N VAL A 48 -10.55 6.45 8.14
CA VAL A 48 -10.01 6.02 6.83
C VAL A 48 -11.10 5.98 5.76
N ASN A 49 -12.32 5.54 6.12
CA ASN A 49 -13.47 5.54 5.20
C ASN A 49 -13.85 6.97 4.79
N ALA A 50 -13.87 7.89 5.74
CA ALA A 50 -14.19 9.29 5.46
C ALA A 50 -13.11 9.96 4.57
N ALA A 51 -11.84 9.58 4.75
CA ALA A 51 -10.76 10.03 3.87
C ALA A 51 -10.96 9.47 2.45
N ALA A 52 -11.24 8.17 2.30
CA ALA A 52 -11.50 7.54 0.99
C ALA A 52 -12.68 8.20 0.26
N GLU A 53 -13.78 8.50 0.97
CA GLU A 53 -14.93 9.21 0.40
C GLU A 53 -14.59 10.63 -0.04
N ALA A 54 -13.81 11.36 0.77
CA ALA A 54 -13.38 12.72 0.44
C ALA A 54 -12.46 12.75 -0.79
N PHE A 55 -11.51 11.82 -0.88
CA PHE A 55 -10.63 11.69 -2.03
C PHE A 55 -11.39 11.27 -3.30
N ARG A 56 -12.41 10.41 -3.18
CA ARG A 56 -13.28 10.04 -4.30
C ARG A 56 -14.12 11.21 -4.81
N ALA A 57 -14.48 12.15 -3.93
CA ALA A 57 -15.22 13.35 -4.28
C ALA A 57 -14.34 14.47 -4.86
N SER A 58 -13.02 14.34 -4.77
CA SER A 58 -12.07 15.31 -5.32
C SER A 58 -12.05 15.27 -6.85
N PRO A 59 -11.88 16.40 -7.55
CA PRO A 59 -11.70 16.42 -9.00
C PRO A 59 -10.29 15.97 -9.45
N SER A 60 -9.37 15.69 -8.51
CA SER A 60 -7.99 15.29 -8.82
C SER A 60 -7.89 13.78 -9.10
N LEU A 61 -7.24 13.43 -10.21
CA LEU A 61 -6.97 12.03 -10.56
C LEU A 61 -6.04 11.33 -9.56
N GLU A 62 -5.13 12.09 -8.93
CA GLU A 62 -4.24 11.57 -7.88
C GLU A 62 -5.03 11.22 -6.61
N ASP A 63 -6.01 12.05 -6.24
CA ASP A 63 -6.90 11.78 -5.12
C ASP A 63 -7.80 10.57 -5.40
N HIS A 64 -8.32 10.43 -6.63
CA HIS A 64 -9.04 9.21 -7.02
C HIS A 64 -8.19 7.94 -6.86
N HIS A 65 -6.91 7.99 -7.22
CA HIS A 65 -6.02 6.85 -7.04
C HIS A 65 -5.76 6.55 -5.55
N LEU A 66 -5.62 7.58 -4.72
CA LEU A 66 -5.52 7.42 -3.26
C LEU A 66 -6.80 6.80 -2.68
N ALA A 67 -7.98 7.21 -3.16
CA ALA A 67 -9.25 6.62 -2.75
C ALA A 67 -9.31 5.12 -3.07
N GLU A 68 -8.91 4.71 -4.28
CA GLU A 68 -8.84 3.29 -4.67
C GLU A 68 -7.88 2.48 -3.78
N GLN A 69 -6.72 3.06 -3.45
CA GLN A 69 -5.75 2.42 -2.56
C GLN A 69 -6.31 2.24 -1.14
N LEU A 70 -7.01 3.25 -0.62
CA LEU A 70 -7.66 3.17 0.69
C LEU A 70 -8.82 2.16 0.69
N ASP A 71 -9.65 2.15 -0.35
CA ASP A 71 -10.74 1.18 -0.49
C ASP A 71 -10.22 -0.26 -0.52
N TRP A 72 -9.15 -0.51 -1.27
CA TRP A 72 -8.49 -1.82 -1.29
C TRP A 72 -7.98 -2.21 0.09
N TYR A 73 -7.33 -1.29 0.80
CA TYR A 73 -6.79 -1.55 2.14
C TYR A 73 -7.91 -1.84 3.15
N ILE A 74 -9.00 -1.07 3.13
CA ILE A 74 -10.17 -1.29 3.99
C ILE A 74 -10.76 -2.69 3.74
N GLY A 75 -10.92 -3.07 2.46
CA GLY A 75 -11.41 -4.40 2.08
C GLY A 75 -10.48 -5.51 2.56
N TYR A 76 -9.18 -5.38 2.31
CA TYR A 76 -8.17 -6.35 2.75
C TYR A 76 -8.19 -6.56 4.27
N VAL A 77 -8.18 -5.48 5.07
CA VAL A 77 -8.22 -5.59 6.53
C VAL A 77 -9.53 -6.22 7.03
N ALA A 78 -10.66 -5.91 6.39
CA ALA A 78 -11.94 -6.51 6.73
C ALA A 78 -11.94 -8.03 6.46
N GLU A 79 -11.37 -8.46 5.33
CA GLU A 79 -11.22 -9.89 4.99
C GLU A 79 -10.27 -10.61 5.95
N GLU A 80 -9.11 -10.02 6.26
CA GLU A 80 -8.14 -10.61 7.18
C GLU A 80 -8.68 -10.71 8.63
N ARG A 81 -9.45 -9.71 9.08
CA ARG A 81 -10.18 -9.77 10.36
C ARG A 81 -11.27 -10.84 10.35
N ALA A 82 -12.06 -10.93 9.28
CA ALA A 82 -13.09 -11.96 9.13
C ALA A 82 -12.46 -13.38 9.09
N ALA A 83 -11.26 -13.50 8.54
CA ALA A 83 -10.48 -14.73 8.52
C ALA A 83 -9.75 -15.04 9.84
N GLY A 84 -9.81 -14.13 10.83
CA GLY A 84 -9.14 -14.28 12.13
C GLY A 84 -7.62 -14.22 12.07
N ARG A 85 -7.05 -13.65 11.00
CA ARG A 85 -5.60 -13.47 10.80
C ARG A 85 -5.08 -12.14 11.33
N MET A 86 -5.97 -11.17 11.53
CA MET A 86 -5.69 -9.90 12.21
C MET A 86 -6.51 -9.81 13.50
N ASN A 87 -5.84 -9.49 14.60
CA ASN A 87 -6.41 -9.33 15.95
C ASN A 87 -6.84 -7.88 16.21
#